data_AF-A0A380DU75-F1
#
_entry.id   AF-A0A380DU75-F1
#
_cell.length_a   1.000
_cell.length_b   1.000
_cell.length_c   1.000
_cell.angle_alpha   90.00
_cell.angle_beta   90.00
_cell.angle_gamma   90.00
#
_symmetry.space_group_name_H-M   'P 1'
#
loop_
_entity.id
_entity.type
_entity.pdbx_description
1 polymer ?
#
loop_
_entity_poly.entity_id
_entity_poly.type
_entity_poly.pdbx_seq_one_letter_code
_entity_poly.pdbx_strand_id
1 'polypeptide(L)' 'MTAIATIGALVPLLFGQDSSILISKGLAATVIGGLISSTLLTLVVVPVIYEILFTLKKRFTKR' A
#
# COMPACT_ATOMS: atom_id res chain seq x y z
N MET A 1 -7.08 -7.00 -5.10
CA MET A 1 -8.52 -6.85 -4.81
C MET A 1 -8.78 -5.67 -3.86
N THR A 2 -8.19 -5.67 -2.66
CA THR A 2 -8.39 -4.64 -1.62
C THR A 2 -8.02 -3.22 -2.02
N ALA A 3 -6.81 -2.98 -2.52
CA ALA A 3 -6.38 -1.62 -2.90
C ALA A 3 -7.28 -0.99 -3.97
N ILE A 4 -7.73 -1.78 -4.95
CA ILE A 4 -8.62 -1.33 -6.03
C ILE A 4 -10.00 -0.93 -5.47
N ALA A 5 -10.55 -1.71 -4.53
CA ALA A 5 -11.82 -1.39 -3.88
C ALA A 5 -11.75 -0.08 -3.08
N THR A 6 -10.67 0.13 -2.32
CA THR A 6 -10.47 1.36 -1.54
C THR A 6 -10.30 2.58 -2.44
N ILE A 7 -9.53 2.46 -3.53
CA ILE A 7 -9.37 3.53 -4.51
C ILE A 7 -10.74 3.86 -5.14
N GLY A 8 -11.49 2.86 -5.60
CA GLY A 8 -12.82 3.07 -6.19
C GLY A 8 -13.82 3.76 -5.27
N ALA A 9 -13.76 3.50 -3.96
CA ALA A 9 -14.61 4.17 -2.97
C ALA A 9 -14.19 5.63 -2.69
N LEU A 10 -12.89 5.94 -2.81
CA LEU A 10 -12.34 7.29 -2.56
C LEU A 10 -12.36 8.21 -3.80
N VAL A 11 -12.42 7.64 -5.00
CA VAL A 11 -12.55 8.38 -6.27
C VAL A 11 -13.66 9.44 -6.25
N PRO A 12 -14.92 9.16 -5.86
CA PRO A 12 -15.97 10.19 -5.84
C PRO A 12 -15.70 11.33 -4.84
N LEU A 13 -15.00 11.06 -3.74
CA LEU A 13 -14.63 12.08 -2.75
C LEU A 13 -13.59 13.09 -3.31
N LEU A 14 -12.84 12.73 -4.35
CA LEU A 14 -11.91 13.65 -5.01
C LEU A 14 -12.63 14.67 -5.93
N PHE A 15 -13.80 14.30 -6.46
CA PHE A 15 -14.58 15.11 -7.41
C PHE A 15 -15.67 15.97 -6.75
N GLY A 16 -15.98 15.73 -5.47
CA GLY A 16 -16.91 16.58 -4.71
C GLY A 16 -16.40 18.03 -4.59
N GLN A 17 -17.27 19.01 -4.89
CA GLN A 17 -16.95 20.44 -4.96
C GLN A 17 -17.32 21.23 -3.69
N ASP A 18 -17.80 20.58 -2.63
CA ASP A 18 -18.22 21.30 -1.42
C ASP A 18 -17.03 21.75 -0.56
N SER A 19 -17.18 22.90 0.12
CA SER A 19 -16.15 23.48 0.99
C SER A 19 -15.72 22.57 2.16
N SER A 20 -16.61 21.67 2.61
CA SER A 20 -16.32 20.66 3.63
C SER A 20 -15.48 19.47 3.10
N ILE A 21 -15.37 19.33 1.78
CA ILE A 21 -14.68 18.21 1.11
C ILE A 21 -13.18 18.46 0.96
N LEU A 22 -12.68 19.68 1.18
CA LEU A 22 -11.24 20.00 1.06
C LEU A 22 -10.35 19.07 1.92
N ILE A 23 -10.76 18.81 3.17
CA ILE A 23 -10.03 17.92 4.08
C ILE A 23 -10.13 16.47 3.60
N SER A 24 -11.35 16.01 3.28
CA SER A 24 -11.61 14.65 2.79
C SER A 24 -10.92 14.35 1.47
N LYS A 25 -10.76 15.36 0.59
CA LYS A 25 -10.06 15.28 -0.69
C LYS A 25 -8.56 15.12 -0.49
N GLY A 26 -7.96 15.88 0.43
CA GLY A 26 -6.56 15.71 0.82
C GLY A 26 -6.27 14.34 1.44
N LEU A 27 -7.18 13.86 2.29
CA LEU A 27 -7.11 12.52 2.88
C LEU A 27 -7.25 11.42 1.81
N ALA A 28 -8.21 11.54 0.90
CA ALA A 28 -8.39 10.58 -0.19
C ALA A 28 -7.13 10.48 -1.07
N ALA A 29 -6.54 11.62 -1.44
CA ALA A 29 -5.32 11.65 -2.26
C ALA A 29 -4.12 10.97 -1.57
N THR A 30 -3.90 11.27 -0.29
CA THR A 30 -2.79 10.67 0.48
C THR A 30 -2.97 9.17 0.69
N VAL A 31 -4.19 8.70 0.95
CA VAL A 31 -4.50 7.27 1.10
C VAL A 31 -4.30 6.53 -0.23
N ILE A 32 -4.77 7.08 -1.36
CA ILE A 32 -4.59 6.45 -2.67
C ILE A 32 -3.09 6.33 -3.01
N GLY A 33 -2.33 7.41 -2.85
CA GLY A 33 -0.88 7.39 -3.09
C GLY A 33 -0.15 6.42 -2.15
N GLY A 34 -0.53 6.41 -0.87
CA GLY A 34 0.03 5.50 0.14
C GLY A 34 -0.25 4.03 -0.18
N LEU A 35 -1.47 3.69 -0.62
CA LEU A 35 -1.83 2.32 -1.01
C LEU A 35 -1.06 1.85 -2.24
N ILE A 36 -0.92 2.72 -3.26
CA ILE A 36 -0.14 2.39 -4.46
C ILE A 36 1.32 2.14 -4.08
N SER A 37 1.93 3.07 -3.33
CA SER A 37 3.31 2.97 -2.89
C SER A 37 3.55 1.73 -2.01
N SER A 38 2.67 1.48 -1.03
CA SER A 38 2.77 0.31 -0.13
C SER A 38 2.56 -1.01 -0.87
N THR A 39 1.68 -1.05 -1.87
CA THR A 39 1.48 -2.26 -2.69
C THR A 39 2.73 -2.57 -3.52
N LEU A 40 3.29 -1.56 -4.19
CA LEU A 40 4.54 -1.72 -4.95
C LEU A 40 5.71 -2.10 -4.05
N LEU A 41 5.84 -1.41 -2.91
CA LEU A 41 6.88 -1.68 -1.94
C LEU A 41 6.76 -3.11 -1.41
N THR A 42 5.56 -3.57 -1.06
CA THR A 42 5.33 -4.94 -0.57
C THR A 42 5.66 -5.99 -1.62
N LEU A 43 5.30 -5.77 -2.89
CA LEU A 43 5.64 -6.69 -3.99
C LEU A 43 7.15 -6.91 -4.14
N VAL A 44 7.98 -5.91 -3.79
CA VAL A 44 9.44 -5.99 -3.87
C VAL A 44 10.07 -6.40 -2.53
N VAL A 45 9.61 -5.82 -1.43
CA VAL A 45 10.18 -6.01 -0.09
C VAL A 45 9.91 -7.40 0.45
N VAL A 46 8.70 -7.94 0.24
CA VAL A 46 8.35 -9.29 0.71
C VAL A 46 9.26 -10.37 0.13
N PRO A 47 9.49 -10.48 -1.20
CA PRO A 47 10.38 -11.50 -1.75
C PRO A 47 11.83 -11.30 -1.30
N VAL A 48 12.31 -10.05 -1.25
CA VAL A 48 13.68 -9.74 -0.77
C VAL A 48 13.87 -10.20 0.68
N ILE A 49 12.92 -9.89 1.57
CA ILE A 49 12.97 -10.34 2.96
C ILE A 49 12.89 -11.87 3.02
N TYR A 50 12.05 -12.51 2.20
CA TYR A 50 11.94 -13.96 2.16
C TYR A 50 13.26 -14.65 1.79
N GLU A 51 13.98 -14.14 0.78
CA GLU A 51 15.29 -14.69 0.39
C GLU A 51 16.34 -14.54 1.50
N ILE A 52 16.35 -13.39 2.18
CA ILE A 52 17.26 -13.12 3.31
C ILE A 52 16.97 -14.11 4.44
N LEU A 53 15.70 -14.23 4.85
CA LEU A 53 15.28 -15.14 5.92
C LEU A 53 15.52 -16.60 5.56
N PHE A 54 15.25 -17.02 4.32
CA PHE A 54 15.48 -18.37 3.85
C PHE A 54 16.97 -18.73 3.88
N THR A 55 17.83 -17.81 3.44
CA THR A 55 19.29 -17.99 3.46
C THR A 55 19.82 -18.07 4.89
N LEU A 56 19.32 -17.23 5.80
CA LEU A 56 19.67 -17.27 7.22
C LEU A 56 19.21 -18.59 7.87
N LYS A 57 17.97 -19.02 7.63
CA LYS A 57 17.45 -20.29 8.13
C LYS A 57 18.28 -21.48 7.66
N LYS A 58 18.68 -21.50 6.38
CA LYS A 58 19.52 -22.56 5.80
C LYS A 58 20.90 -22.63 6.47
N ARG A 59 21.48 -21.50 6.91
CA ARG A 59 22.74 -21.51 7.68
C ARG A 59 22.56 -22.06 9.10
N PHE A 60 21.44 -21.77 9.77
CA PHE A 60 21.20 -22.24 11.13
C PHE A 60 20.82 -23.72 11.20
N THR A 61 20.06 -24.25 10.23
CA THR A 61 19.66 -25.67 10.21
C THR A 61 20.79 -26.62 9.76
N LYS A 62 21.93 -26.09 9.28
CA LYS A 62 23.08 -26.92 8.87
C LYS A 62 24.09 -27.18 10.01
N ARG A 63 23.71 -26.93 11.26
CA ARG A 63 24.42 -27.34 12.47
C ARG A 63 23.77 -28.55 13.12
#